data_AF-A0A0M0HVP7-F1
#
_entry.id   AF-A0A0M0HVP7-F1
#
_cell.length_a   1.000
_cell.length_b   1.000
_cell.length_c   1.000
_cell.angle_alpha   90.00
_cell.angle_beta   90.00
_cell.angle_gamma   90.00
#
_symmetry.space_group_name_H-M   'P 1'
#
loop_
_entity.id
_entity.type
_entity.pdbx_description
1 polymer ?
#
loop_
_entity_poly.entity_id
_entity_poly.type
_entity_poly.pdbx_seq_one_letter_code
_entity_poly.pdbx_strand_id
1 'polypeptide(L)'
;MKPIFGRGPSLQLRLFFAVILSASLMLADSRLGAFAEVRYILNSIVAPIQYLADVPRVVFDDAYERFNVRKSYMESNYTLKREILRLKNDLLLLDQYREENQRLRKLLGSSFVRDERKIVTEVMAVDTSPYRHQVVIDKGQIDGVYVGQPVANEKGIVGQVTFVSAHNSRVLLLTDSLSAIPVQVIRNDIRVIASGSGDMEHINLDHIPISLDIQEGDLLVTSGLGGVYPEGYPVAHVSEVDRDNAREFAQIEADPVVDFERLRYLLLIWPNDARQEKIQQVIPAQQEELTNGE
;
A
#
# COMPACT_ATOMS: atom_id res chain seq x y z
N MET A 1 -1.86 -17.39 111.19
CA MET A 1 -1.87 -17.39 109.71
C MET A 1 -0.56 -17.99 109.19
N LYS A 2 -0.65 -18.89 108.19
CA LYS A 2 0.39 -19.35 107.22
C LYS A 2 1.29 -20.56 107.58
N PRO A 3 1.77 -21.35 106.57
CA PRO A 3 1.30 -21.55 105.16
C PRO A 3 0.84 -23.02 104.91
N ILE A 4 -0.11 -23.43 104.04
CA ILE A 4 -0.36 -23.35 102.58
C ILE A 4 0.76 -24.00 101.71
N PHE A 5 0.39 -25.03 100.93
CA PHE A 5 1.11 -25.80 99.89
C PHE A 5 1.83 -27.11 100.30
N GLY A 6 1.12 -28.24 100.16
CA GLY A 6 1.73 -29.57 100.04
C GLY A 6 2.46 -29.71 98.71
N ARG A 7 3.76 -30.01 98.77
CA ARG A 7 4.66 -30.12 97.62
C ARG A 7 4.20 -31.26 96.69
N GLY A 8 3.59 -30.92 95.55
CA GLY A 8 3.37 -31.86 94.45
C GLY A 8 4.71 -32.41 93.93
N PRO A 9 4.70 -33.47 93.10
CA PRO A 9 5.92 -34.10 92.60
C PRO A 9 6.85 -33.03 92.00
N SER A 10 8.15 -33.13 92.31
CA SER A 10 9.14 -32.12 91.94
C SER A 10 9.06 -31.78 90.45
N LEU A 11 9.31 -30.51 90.10
CA LEU A 11 9.22 -30.04 88.70
C LEU A 11 10.08 -30.90 87.76
N GLN A 12 11.22 -31.37 88.26
CA GLN A 12 12.13 -32.28 87.57
C GLN A 12 11.47 -33.62 87.25
N LEU A 13 10.64 -34.18 88.14
CA LEU A 13 9.92 -35.43 87.92
C LEU A 13 8.85 -35.26 86.83
N ARG A 14 8.13 -34.14 86.84
CA ARG A 14 7.12 -33.84 85.81
C ARG A 14 7.77 -33.66 84.43
N LEU A 15 8.89 -32.94 84.38
CA LEU A 15 9.68 -32.81 83.16
C LEU A 15 10.20 -34.17 82.69
N PHE A 16 10.72 -34.98 83.60
CA PHE A 16 11.22 -36.32 83.27
C PHE A 16 10.13 -37.20 82.67
N PHE A 17 8.95 -37.26 83.29
CA PHE A 17 7.81 -38.00 82.73
C PHE A 17 7.30 -37.40 81.42
N ALA A 18 7.27 -36.07 81.27
CA ALA A 18 6.85 -35.41 80.03
C ALA A 18 7.85 -35.67 78.88
N VAL A 19 9.15 -35.69 79.17
CA VAL A 19 10.20 -36.00 78.20
C VAL A 19 10.14 -37.48 77.81
N ILE A 20 9.95 -38.40 78.76
CA ILE A 20 9.77 -39.82 78.47
C ILE A 20 8.50 -40.05 77.66
N LEU A 21 7.39 -39.40 78.01
CA LEU A 21 6.14 -39.51 77.28
C LEU A 21 6.29 -38.96 75.85
N SER A 22 6.95 -37.82 75.68
CA SER A 22 7.24 -37.22 74.37
C SER A 22 8.17 -38.12 73.53
N ALA A 23 9.24 -38.63 74.12
CA ALA A 23 10.17 -39.55 73.45
C ALA A 23 9.49 -40.89 73.10
N SER A 24 8.63 -41.40 73.99
CA SER A 24 7.83 -42.60 73.75
C SER A 24 6.80 -42.37 72.63
N LEU A 25 6.16 -41.21 72.57
CA LEU A 25 5.26 -40.82 71.49
C LEU A 25 5.99 -40.66 70.16
N MET A 26 7.19 -40.06 70.13
CA MET A 26 8.02 -39.97 68.93
C MET A 26 8.49 -41.34 68.44
N LEU A 27 8.88 -42.23 69.36
CA LEU A 27 9.26 -43.61 69.02
C LEU A 27 8.05 -44.41 68.51
N ALA A 28 6.88 -44.24 69.12
CA ALA A 28 5.64 -44.84 68.66
C ALA A 28 5.23 -44.31 67.27
N ASP A 29 5.36 -43.01 67.03
CA ASP A 29 5.10 -42.38 65.71
C ASP A 29 6.02 -42.95 64.63
N SER A 30 7.32 -43.07 64.92
CA SER A 30 8.29 -43.60 63.96
C SER A 30 8.17 -45.11 63.66
N ARG A 31 7.62 -45.92 64.60
CA ARG A 31 7.48 -47.38 64.40
C ARG A 31 6.09 -47.85 63.96
N LEU A 32 5.02 -47.15 64.34
CA LEU A 32 3.64 -47.61 64.12
C LEU A 32 2.87 -46.77 63.10
N GLY A 33 3.42 -45.63 62.62
CA GLY A 33 2.78 -44.81 61.59
C GLY A 33 1.40 -44.26 61.97
N ALA A 34 1.05 -44.27 63.27
CA ALA A 34 -0.31 -44.00 63.76
C ALA A 34 -0.81 -42.58 63.47
N PHE A 35 0.07 -41.61 63.18
CA PHE A 35 -0.31 -40.25 62.81
C PHE A 35 -0.30 -39.98 61.29
N ALA A 36 0.00 -40.97 60.45
CA ALA A 36 -0.07 -40.84 59.00
C ALA A 36 -1.52 -40.66 58.51
N GLU A 37 -2.47 -41.41 59.07
CA GLU A 37 -3.90 -41.28 58.74
C GLU A 37 -4.49 -39.95 59.21
N VAL A 38 -4.09 -39.47 60.40
CA VAL A 38 -4.54 -38.17 60.93
C VAL A 38 -4.04 -37.02 60.06
N ARG A 39 -2.78 -37.08 59.60
CA ARG A 39 -2.19 -36.08 58.71
C ARG A 39 -2.85 -36.10 57.32
N TYR A 40 -3.24 -37.27 56.82
CA TYR A 40 -3.98 -37.41 55.56
C TYR A 40 -5.39 -36.79 55.62
N ILE A 41 -6.11 -37.00 56.72
CA ILE A 41 -7.46 -36.42 56.93
C ILE A 41 -7.38 -34.89 57.08
N LEU A 42 -6.42 -34.38 57.87
CA LEU A 42 -6.22 -32.93 58.04
C LEU A 42 -5.87 -32.25 56.72
N ASN A 43 -4.99 -32.86 55.91
CA ASN A 43 -4.66 -32.32 54.59
C ASN A 43 -5.84 -32.35 53.61
N SER A 44 -6.71 -33.36 53.70
CA SER A 44 -7.91 -33.48 52.86
C SER A 44 -8.98 -32.44 53.17
N ILE A 45 -9.06 -31.97 54.42
CA ILE A 45 -9.99 -30.92 54.85
C ILE A 45 -9.47 -29.52 54.47
N VAL A 46 -8.15 -29.33 54.42
CA VAL A 46 -7.53 -28.03 54.10
C VAL A 46 -7.41 -27.79 52.58
N ALA A 47 -7.31 -28.84 51.78
CA ALA A 47 -7.17 -28.75 50.32
C ALA A 47 -8.28 -27.94 49.60
N PRO A 48 -9.58 -28.04 49.94
CA PRO A 48 -10.65 -27.29 49.28
C PRO A 48 -10.58 -25.78 49.53
N ILE A 49 -10.06 -25.35 50.68
CA ILE A 49 -9.97 -23.94 51.06
C ILE A 49 -8.88 -23.23 50.26
N GLN A 50 -7.80 -23.94 49.90
CA GLN A 50 -6.74 -23.38 49.04
C GLN A 50 -7.25 -23.09 47.62
N TYR A 51 -8.05 -23.99 47.04
CA TYR A 51 -8.67 -23.75 45.73
C TYR A 51 -9.71 -22.62 45.77
N LEU A 52 -10.50 -22.50 46.84
CA LEU A 52 -11.49 -21.41 46.98
C LEU A 52 -10.86 -20.02 47.15
N ALA A 53 -9.62 -19.94 47.66
CA ALA A 53 -8.91 -18.67 47.85
C ALA A 53 -8.47 -18.00 46.54
N ASP A 54 -8.28 -18.78 45.47
CA ASP A 54 -7.85 -18.28 44.16
C ASP A 54 -9.01 -17.94 43.21
N VAL A 55 -10.22 -18.45 43.48
CA VAL A 55 -11.44 -18.17 42.68
C VAL A 55 -11.76 -16.67 42.56
N PRO A 56 -11.66 -15.84 43.63
CA PRO A 56 -11.95 -14.42 43.52
C PRO A 56 -11.02 -13.70 42.54
N ARG A 57 -9.71 -14.01 42.55
CA ARG A 57 -8.73 -13.35 41.67
C ARG A 57 -9.04 -13.57 40.20
N VAL A 58 -9.32 -14.81 39.80
CA VAL A 58 -9.59 -15.15 38.39
C VAL A 58 -10.90 -14.54 37.89
N VAL A 59 -11.92 -14.46 38.75
CA VAL A 59 -13.22 -13.84 38.39
C VAL A 59 -13.11 -12.31 38.32
N PHE A 60 -12.33 -11.67 39.20
CA PHE A 60 -12.12 -10.22 39.16
C PHE A 60 -11.24 -9.78 37.98
N ASP A 61 -10.19 -10.53 37.64
CA ASP A 61 -9.33 -10.24 36.48
C ASP A 61 -10.11 -10.43 35.15
N ASP A 62 -10.93 -11.48 35.03
CA ASP A 62 -11.76 -11.75 33.86
C ASP A 62 -12.91 -10.74 33.70
N ALA A 63 -13.49 -10.24 34.80
CA ALA A 63 -14.47 -9.16 34.75
C ALA A 63 -13.83 -7.84 34.28
N TYR A 64 -12.63 -7.49 34.77
CA TYR A 64 -11.93 -6.27 34.37
C TYR A 64 -11.53 -6.27 32.88
N GLU A 65 -11.03 -7.40 32.37
CA GLU A 65 -10.70 -7.59 30.95
C GLU A 65 -11.95 -7.48 30.06
N ARG A 66 -13.06 -8.16 30.40
CA ARG A 66 -14.30 -8.13 29.58
C ARG A 66 -14.97 -6.75 29.52
N PHE A 67 -14.89 -5.94 30.58
CA PHE A 67 -15.46 -4.59 30.58
C PHE A 67 -14.65 -3.60 29.72
N ASN A 68 -13.32 -3.71 29.71
CA ASN A 68 -12.46 -2.83 28.89
C ASN A 68 -12.49 -3.19 27.40
N VAL A 69 -12.53 -4.49 27.08
CA VAL A 69 -12.57 -5.00 25.70
C VAL A 69 -13.86 -4.60 24.97
N ARG A 70 -15.01 -4.58 25.66
CA ARG A 70 -16.28 -4.17 25.02
C ARG A 70 -16.33 -2.68 24.67
N LYS A 71 -15.68 -1.83 25.47
CA LYS A 71 -15.62 -0.38 25.20
C LYS A 71 -14.74 -0.08 23.99
N SER A 72 -13.57 -0.72 23.88
CA SER A 72 -12.69 -0.55 22.72
C SER A 72 -13.34 -1.06 21.42
N TYR A 73 -14.02 -2.22 21.44
CA TYR A 73 -14.73 -2.71 20.26
C TYR A 73 -15.88 -1.78 19.82
N MET A 74 -16.63 -1.20 20.76
CA MET A 74 -17.69 -0.23 20.44
C MET A 74 -17.12 1.07 19.85
N GLU A 75 -16.00 1.56 20.40
CA GLU A 75 -15.32 2.78 19.93
C GLU A 75 -14.73 2.59 18.52
N SER A 76 -14.09 1.44 18.26
CA SER A 76 -13.65 1.07 16.92
C SER A 76 -14.83 0.96 15.95
N ASN A 77 -15.94 0.33 16.34
CA ASN A 77 -17.13 0.22 15.49
C ASN A 77 -17.71 1.60 15.12
N TYR A 78 -17.76 2.52 16.08
CA TYR A 78 -18.24 3.88 15.84
C TYR A 78 -17.29 4.68 14.94
N THR A 79 -15.98 4.50 15.11
CA THR A 79 -14.97 5.16 14.28
C THR A 79 -15.00 4.64 12.84
N LEU A 80 -15.07 3.31 12.65
CA LEU A 80 -15.25 2.70 11.34
C LEU A 80 -16.54 3.17 10.67
N LYS A 81 -17.66 3.26 11.40
CA LYS A 81 -18.93 3.78 10.85
C LYS A 81 -18.82 5.23 10.40
N ARG A 82 -18.11 6.08 11.17
CA ARG A 82 -17.86 7.47 10.79
C ARG A 82 -17.01 7.56 9.53
N GLU A 83 -15.97 6.73 9.41
CA GLU A 83 -15.12 6.68 8.23
C GLU A 83 -15.88 6.20 7.00
N ILE A 84 -16.72 5.17 7.13
CA ILE A 84 -17.62 4.72 6.06
C ILE A 84 -18.57 5.85 5.62
N LEU A 85 -19.15 6.59 6.57
CA LEU A 85 -20.03 7.72 6.24
C LEU A 85 -19.27 8.83 5.51
N ARG A 86 -18.04 9.14 5.94
CA ARG A 86 -17.17 10.11 5.29
C ARG A 86 -16.81 9.69 3.87
N LEU A 87 -16.31 8.46 3.70
CA LEU A 87 -15.95 7.92 2.38
C LEU A 87 -17.16 7.89 1.43
N LYS A 88 -18.35 7.56 1.94
CA LYS A 88 -19.59 7.64 1.16
C LYS A 88 -19.93 9.07 0.73
N ASN A 89 -19.72 10.05 1.61
CA ASN A 89 -19.92 11.46 1.26
C ASN A 89 -18.91 11.92 0.20
N ASP A 90 -17.64 11.55 0.34
CA ASP A 90 -16.59 11.86 -0.62
C ASP A 90 -16.88 11.25 -2.00
N LEU A 91 -17.38 10.00 -2.04
CA LEU A 91 -17.82 9.36 -3.28
C LEU A 91 -19.00 10.09 -3.94
N LEU A 92 -20.01 10.49 -3.16
CA LEU A 92 -21.14 11.27 -3.68
C LEU A 92 -20.69 12.61 -4.26
N LEU A 93 -19.77 13.31 -3.60
CA LEU A 93 -19.20 14.57 -4.09
C LEU A 93 -18.41 14.35 -5.37
N LEU A 94 -17.60 13.28 -5.44
CA LEU A 94 -16.84 12.93 -6.63
C LEU A 94 -17.77 12.69 -7.84
N ASP A 95 -18.88 11.98 -7.63
CA ASP A 95 -19.86 11.72 -8.67
C ASP A 95 -20.59 13.00 -9.10
N GLN A 96 -20.94 13.89 -8.15
CA GLN A 96 -21.48 15.21 -8.47
C GLN A 96 -20.52 16.04 -9.33
N TYR A 97 -19.23 16.10 -8.96
CA TYR A 97 -18.22 16.81 -9.74
C TYR A 97 -18.03 16.19 -11.12
N ARG A 98 -18.12 14.86 -11.26
CA ARG A 98 -18.06 14.20 -12.58
C ARG A 98 -19.25 14.61 -13.45
N GLU A 99 -20.47 14.58 -12.93
CA GLU A 99 -21.67 15.00 -13.66
C GLU A 99 -21.62 16.47 -14.05
N GLU A 100 -21.21 17.34 -13.12
CA GLU A 100 -21.04 18.77 -13.37
C GLU A 100 -19.99 19.01 -14.46
N ASN A 101 -18.82 18.37 -14.36
CA ASN A 101 -17.76 18.50 -15.35
C ASN A 101 -18.23 18.00 -16.73
N GLN A 102 -18.96 16.88 -16.79
CA GLN A 102 -19.54 16.39 -18.03
C GLN A 102 -20.57 17.38 -18.61
N ARG A 103 -21.40 18.00 -17.77
CA ARG A 103 -22.36 19.03 -18.18
C ARG A 103 -21.65 20.27 -18.72
N LEU A 104 -20.64 20.78 -18.01
CA LEU A 104 -19.82 21.90 -18.44
C LEU A 104 -19.15 21.59 -19.79
N ARG A 105 -18.59 20.40 -19.96
CA ARG A 105 -18.00 19.97 -21.24
C ARG A 105 -19.03 19.96 -22.37
N LYS A 106 -20.23 19.42 -22.13
CA LYS A 106 -21.33 19.44 -23.12
C LYS A 106 -21.72 20.88 -23.51
N LEU A 107 -21.83 21.78 -22.52
CA LEU A 107 -22.15 23.19 -22.75
C LEU A 107 -21.05 23.91 -23.54
N LEU A 108 -19.78 23.55 -23.32
CA LEU A 108 -18.62 24.09 -24.02
C LEU A 108 -18.35 23.40 -25.37
N GLY A 109 -19.18 22.45 -25.80
CA GLY A 109 -18.95 21.67 -27.03
C GLY A 109 -17.67 20.82 -26.99
N SER A 110 -17.13 20.54 -25.80
CA SER A 110 -15.92 19.72 -25.64
C SER A 110 -16.25 18.25 -25.86
N SER A 111 -15.65 17.65 -26.90
CA SER A 111 -15.75 16.22 -27.21
C SER A 111 -14.85 15.34 -26.32
N PHE A 112 -14.30 15.89 -25.25
CA PHE A 112 -13.40 15.17 -24.36
C PHE A 112 -14.18 14.19 -23.48
N VAL A 113 -14.21 12.93 -23.90
CA VAL A 113 -14.86 11.83 -23.18
C VAL A 113 -13.77 10.88 -22.69
N ARG A 114 -13.61 10.80 -21.37
CA ARG A 114 -12.59 9.97 -20.68
C ARG A 114 -13.00 8.48 -20.56
N ASP A 115 -13.93 8.04 -21.40
CA ASP A 115 -14.42 6.67 -21.44
C ASP A 115 -13.53 5.84 -22.37
N GLU A 116 -12.27 5.71 -21.96
CA GLU A 116 -11.29 4.92 -22.69
C GLU A 116 -11.42 3.47 -22.25
N ARG A 117 -11.63 2.58 -23.23
CA ARG A 117 -11.56 1.15 -22.98
C ARG A 117 -10.13 0.81 -22.53
N LYS A 118 -10.02 0.06 -21.43
CA LYS A 118 -8.74 -0.40 -20.87
C LYS A 118 -8.76 -1.91 -20.71
N ILE A 119 -7.63 -2.55 -21.01
CA ILE A 119 -7.45 -3.99 -20.79
C ILE A 119 -6.17 -4.20 -19.98
N VAL A 120 -6.27 -5.06 -18.97
CA VAL A 120 -5.15 -5.47 -18.14
C VAL A 120 -4.28 -6.48 -18.89
N THR A 121 -2.98 -6.34 -18.78
CA THR A 121 -1.97 -7.26 -19.31
C THR A 121 -0.88 -7.50 -18.27
N GLU A 122 -0.24 -8.65 -18.31
CA GLU A 122 0.88 -9.02 -17.44
C GLU A 122 2.22 -8.93 -18.18
N VAL A 123 3.24 -8.45 -17.49
CA VAL A 123 4.63 -8.45 -17.98
C VAL A 123 5.19 -9.86 -17.91
N MET A 124 5.49 -10.44 -19.07
CA MET A 124 6.07 -11.78 -19.20
C MET A 124 7.59 -11.78 -19.04
N ALA A 125 8.24 -10.73 -19.55
CA ALA A 125 9.69 -10.59 -19.52
C ALA A 125 10.09 -9.12 -19.57
N VAL A 126 11.20 -8.81 -18.92
CA VAL A 126 11.91 -7.53 -19.04
C VAL A 126 13.13 -7.78 -19.92
N ASP A 127 13.36 -6.95 -20.94
CA ASP A 127 14.59 -7.05 -21.72
C ASP A 127 15.76 -6.53 -20.90
N THR A 128 16.84 -7.31 -20.85
CA THR A 128 18.07 -7.03 -20.10
C THR A 128 19.12 -6.27 -20.94
N SER A 129 18.75 -5.74 -22.10
CA SER A 129 19.65 -4.96 -22.94
C SER A 129 20.03 -3.63 -22.24
N PRO A 130 21.32 -3.31 -22.09
CA PRO A 130 21.76 -2.09 -21.40
C PRO A 130 21.45 -0.79 -22.17
N TYR A 131 21.00 -0.88 -23.43
CA TYR A 131 20.70 0.28 -24.27
C TYR A 131 19.25 0.30 -24.75
N ARG A 132 18.42 -0.66 -24.29
CA ARG A 132 17.02 -0.73 -24.68
C ARG A 132 16.15 -1.12 -23.49
N HIS A 133 15.30 -0.20 -23.07
CA HIS A 133 14.35 -0.39 -21.99
C HIS A 133 13.02 -0.82 -22.59
N GLN A 134 12.76 -2.13 -22.62
CA GLN A 134 11.51 -2.68 -23.13
C GLN A 134 11.00 -3.85 -22.29
N VAL A 135 9.70 -4.06 -22.30
CA VAL A 135 9.04 -5.20 -21.66
C VAL A 135 8.16 -5.96 -22.66
N VAL A 136 8.02 -7.26 -22.45
CA VAL A 136 7.14 -8.14 -23.22
C VAL A 136 5.87 -8.39 -22.42
N ILE A 137 4.72 -8.21 -23.04
CA ILE A 137 3.41 -8.37 -22.42
C ILE A 137 2.62 -9.55 -23.01
N ASP A 138 1.73 -10.14 -22.22
CA ASP A 138 0.93 -11.34 -22.55
C ASP A 138 -0.27 -11.09 -23.49
N LYS A 139 -0.28 -9.94 -24.17
CA LYS A 139 -1.35 -9.54 -25.10
C LYS A 139 -0.79 -9.24 -26.49
N GLY A 140 -1.46 -9.76 -27.51
CA GLY A 140 -1.03 -9.64 -28.90
C GLY A 140 -2.14 -9.20 -29.84
N GLN A 141 -1.92 -9.43 -31.13
CA GLN A 141 -2.87 -9.11 -32.19
C GLN A 141 -4.24 -9.77 -31.99
N ILE A 142 -4.28 -10.99 -31.43
CA ILE A 142 -5.53 -11.72 -31.15
C ILE A 142 -6.38 -11.00 -30.08
N ASP A 143 -5.74 -10.28 -29.16
CA ASP A 143 -6.41 -9.46 -28.14
C ASP A 143 -6.77 -8.05 -28.66
N GLY A 144 -6.43 -7.73 -29.92
CA GLY A 144 -6.68 -6.42 -30.53
C GLY A 144 -5.64 -5.34 -30.17
N VAL A 145 -4.45 -5.75 -29.73
CA VAL A 145 -3.30 -4.85 -29.51
C VAL A 145 -2.78 -4.34 -30.85
N TYR A 146 -2.36 -3.07 -30.90
CA TYR A 146 -1.83 -2.45 -32.11
C TYR A 146 -0.53 -1.66 -31.82
N VAL A 147 0.30 -1.49 -32.86
CA VAL A 147 1.54 -0.71 -32.76
C VAL A 147 1.21 0.76 -32.52
N GLY A 148 1.90 1.36 -31.57
CA GLY A 148 1.69 2.72 -31.13
C GLY A 148 0.69 2.85 -29.97
N GLN A 149 0.14 1.74 -29.47
CA GLN A 149 -0.83 1.76 -28.37
C GLN A 149 -0.17 2.23 -27.05
N PRO A 150 -0.76 3.21 -26.34
CA PRO A 150 -0.28 3.64 -25.03
C PRO A 150 -0.47 2.58 -23.96
N VAL A 151 0.54 2.49 -23.09
CA VAL A 151 0.56 1.56 -21.95
C VAL A 151 0.78 2.35 -20.66
N ALA A 152 -0.03 2.06 -19.65
CA ALA A 152 0.01 2.71 -18.35
C ALA A 152 -0.05 1.69 -17.21
N ASN A 153 0.20 2.13 -15.99
CA ASN A 153 -0.12 1.37 -14.78
C ASN A 153 -1.02 2.23 -13.87
N GLU A 154 -1.18 1.84 -12.61
CA GLU A 154 -1.97 2.58 -11.62
C GLU A 154 -1.41 3.98 -11.28
N LYS A 155 -0.13 4.22 -11.53
CA LYS A 155 0.54 5.49 -11.23
C LYS A 155 0.56 6.43 -12.44
N GLY A 156 0.88 5.93 -13.63
CA GLY A 156 1.09 6.78 -14.80
C GLY A 156 1.39 6.03 -16.09
N ILE A 157 1.84 6.77 -17.10
CA ILE A 157 2.28 6.19 -18.38
C ILE A 157 3.58 5.41 -18.19
N VAL A 158 3.60 4.19 -18.75
CA VAL A 158 4.76 3.29 -18.75
C VAL A 158 5.47 3.37 -20.10
N GLY A 159 4.73 3.52 -21.19
CA GLY A 159 5.33 3.64 -22.52
C GLY A 159 4.37 3.32 -23.65
N GLN A 160 4.90 2.74 -24.72
CA GLN A 160 4.16 2.52 -25.96
C GLN A 160 4.48 1.17 -26.60
N VAL A 161 3.46 0.50 -27.14
CA VAL A 161 3.65 -0.74 -27.91
C VAL A 161 4.42 -0.44 -29.20
N THR A 162 5.56 -1.08 -29.40
CA THR A 162 6.39 -0.92 -30.61
C THR A 162 6.34 -2.12 -31.55
N PHE A 163 5.98 -3.29 -31.03
CA PHE A 163 5.88 -4.52 -31.83
C PHE A 163 4.74 -5.39 -31.32
N VAL A 164 3.97 -5.97 -32.22
CA VAL A 164 2.83 -6.85 -31.91
C VAL A 164 3.03 -8.19 -32.61
N SER A 165 3.04 -9.27 -31.83
CA SER A 165 2.98 -10.65 -32.31
C SER A 165 1.54 -11.18 -32.19
N ALA A 166 1.31 -12.44 -32.58
CA ALA A 166 0.00 -13.08 -32.43
C ALA A 166 -0.51 -13.10 -30.97
N HIS A 167 0.35 -13.46 -30.00
CA HIS A 167 -0.02 -13.69 -28.60
C HIS A 167 0.72 -12.81 -27.58
N ASN A 168 1.67 -11.99 -28.02
CA ASN A 168 2.43 -11.10 -27.15
C ASN A 168 2.78 -9.82 -27.89
N SER A 169 3.20 -8.80 -27.15
CA SER A 169 3.65 -7.54 -27.71
C SER A 169 4.85 -7.01 -26.94
N ARG A 170 5.64 -6.14 -27.56
CA ARG A 170 6.73 -5.41 -26.92
C ARG A 170 6.33 -3.98 -26.67
N VAL A 171 6.59 -3.51 -25.45
CA VAL A 171 6.37 -2.14 -25.00
C VAL A 171 7.72 -1.49 -24.81
N LEU A 172 7.98 -0.39 -25.53
CA LEU A 172 9.12 0.48 -25.28
C LEU A 172 8.78 1.35 -24.06
N LEU A 173 9.66 1.33 -23.06
CA LEU A 173 9.47 2.09 -21.83
C LEU A 173 9.80 3.56 -22.05
N LEU A 174 9.16 4.41 -21.24
CA LEU A 174 9.31 5.86 -21.32
C LEU A 174 10.75 6.35 -21.03
N THR A 175 11.49 5.55 -20.26
CA THR A 175 12.88 5.78 -19.87
C THR A 175 13.90 5.46 -20.98
N ASP A 176 13.48 4.77 -22.04
CA ASP A 176 14.35 4.47 -23.18
C ASP A 176 14.73 5.76 -23.94
N SER A 177 16.00 5.89 -24.33
CA SER A 177 16.50 7.02 -25.13
C SER A 177 15.77 7.27 -26.46
N LEU A 178 15.10 6.26 -27.01
CA LEU A 178 14.29 6.34 -28.23
C LEU A 178 12.82 6.69 -27.96
N SER A 179 12.41 6.76 -26.69
CA SER A 179 11.07 7.13 -26.31
C SER A 179 10.92 8.65 -26.22
N ALA A 180 9.83 9.15 -26.78
CA ALA A 180 9.42 10.54 -26.67
C ALA A 180 7.92 10.62 -26.37
N ILE A 181 7.53 11.47 -25.42
CA ILE A 181 6.15 11.68 -25.02
C ILE A 181 5.82 13.17 -24.94
N PRO A 182 4.73 13.63 -25.56
CA PRO A 182 4.33 15.02 -25.44
C PRO A 182 3.60 15.24 -24.10
N VAL A 183 4.22 16.00 -23.21
CA VAL A 183 3.73 16.29 -21.86
C VAL A 183 3.27 17.74 -21.73
N GLN A 184 2.52 18.00 -20.67
CA GLN A 184 1.99 19.29 -20.27
C GLN A 184 2.24 19.48 -18.78
N VAL A 185 2.76 20.64 -18.41
CA VAL A 185 2.89 21.05 -17.01
C VAL A 185 1.51 21.41 -16.48
N ILE A 186 1.07 20.77 -15.38
CA ILE A 186 -0.27 21.02 -14.81
C ILE A 186 -0.45 22.48 -14.36
N ARG A 187 0.60 23.11 -13.83
CA ARG A 187 0.50 24.43 -13.19
C ARG A 187 0.17 25.56 -14.15
N ASN A 188 0.68 25.51 -15.38
CA ASN A 188 0.62 26.62 -16.33
C ASN A 188 0.35 26.18 -17.78
N ASP A 189 -0.02 24.92 -17.98
CA ASP A 189 -0.41 24.34 -19.28
C ASP A 189 0.67 24.41 -20.37
N ILE A 190 1.93 24.63 -20.00
CA ILE A 190 3.06 24.60 -20.95
C ILE A 190 3.21 23.18 -21.51
N ARG A 191 3.26 23.06 -22.83
CA ARG A 191 3.43 21.78 -23.54
C ARG A 191 4.84 21.63 -24.09
N VAL A 192 5.44 20.49 -23.80
CA VAL A 192 6.83 20.15 -24.11
C VAL A 192 6.93 18.66 -24.43
N ILE A 193 8.09 18.22 -24.92
CA ILE A 193 8.34 16.80 -25.20
C ILE A 193 9.33 16.31 -24.15
N ALA A 194 8.97 15.24 -23.45
CA ALA A 194 9.91 14.52 -22.60
C ALA A 194 10.49 13.33 -23.37
N SER A 195 11.80 13.14 -23.27
CA SER A 195 12.59 12.07 -23.86
C SER A 195 13.11 11.16 -22.75
N GLY A 196 13.26 9.87 -23.03
CA GLY A 196 13.95 8.99 -22.08
C GLY A 196 15.43 9.34 -21.99
N SER A 197 15.99 9.27 -20.78
CA SER A 197 17.42 9.55 -20.55
C SER A 197 18.31 8.34 -20.85
N GLY A 198 17.73 7.14 -20.98
CA GLY A 198 18.46 5.87 -20.91
C GLY A 198 18.73 5.39 -19.49
N ASP A 199 18.27 6.13 -18.48
CA ASP A 199 18.22 5.74 -17.07
C ASP A 199 16.77 5.39 -16.69
N MET A 200 16.57 4.41 -15.80
CA MET A 200 15.24 4.04 -15.29
C MET A 200 14.66 5.07 -14.32
N GLU A 201 15.50 5.88 -13.67
CA GLU A 201 15.07 6.82 -12.63
C GLU A 201 14.77 8.23 -13.17
N HIS A 202 15.26 8.57 -14.36
CA HIS A 202 15.18 9.94 -14.88
C HIS A 202 14.70 9.99 -16.33
N ILE A 203 14.03 11.08 -16.68
CA ILE A 203 13.68 11.45 -18.05
C ILE A 203 14.09 12.91 -18.27
N ASN A 204 14.35 13.25 -19.53
CA ASN A 204 14.84 14.57 -19.89
C ASN A 204 13.75 15.36 -20.62
N LEU A 205 13.78 16.67 -20.48
CA LEU A 205 13.01 17.59 -21.32
C LEU A 205 14.02 18.40 -22.13
N ASP A 206 14.17 18.01 -23.39
CA ASP A 206 15.13 18.64 -24.28
C ASP A 206 14.52 19.88 -24.96
N HIS A 207 15.39 20.83 -25.33
CA HIS A 207 15.05 21.98 -26.16
C HIS A 207 14.02 22.94 -25.55
N ILE A 208 14.09 23.17 -24.24
CA ILE A 208 13.18 24.08 -23.53
C ILE A 208 13.71 25.52 -23.57
N PRO A 209 12.99 26.49 -24.17
CA PRO A 209 13.39 27.89 -24.10
C PRO A 209 13.48 28.38 -22.65
N ILE A 210 14.54 29.13 -22.33
CA ILE A 210 14.79 29.67 -20.97
C ILE A 210 13.64 30.55 -20.46
N SER A 211 12.85 31.14 -21.37
CA SER A 211 11.68 31.94 -21.03
C SER A 211 10.48 31.14 -20.50
N LEU A 212 10.46 29.80 -20.66
CA LEU A 212 9.37 28.97 -20.17
C LEU A 212 9.48 28.80 -18.65
N ASP A 213 8.36 29.02 -17.97
CA ASP A 213 8.28 28.91 -16.51
C ASP A 213 8.04 27.46 -16.08
N ILE A 214 9.08 26.62 -16.10
CA ILE A 214 9.06 25.25 -15.54
C ILE A 214 9.88 25.23 -14.25
N GLN A 215 9.32 24.69 -13.17
CA GLN A 215 9.90 24.73 -11.83
C GLN A 215 10.07 23.31 -11.26
N GLU A 216 11.04 23.13 -10.37
CA GLU A 216 11.20 21.90 -9.61
C GLU A 216 9.91 21.57 -8.83
N GLY A 217 9.52 20.30 -8.86
CA GLY A 217 8.27 19.80 -8.28
C GLY A 217 7.04 19.94 -9.18
N ASP A 218 7.12 20.56 -10.37
CA ASP A 218 6.01 20.60 -11.31
C ASP A 218 5.65 19.17 -11.77
N LEU A 219 4.35 18.84 -11.75
CA LEU A 219 3.83 17.57 -12.24
C LEU A 219 3.56 17.65 -13.75
N LEU A 220 4.18 16.72 -14.48
CA LEU A 220 4.03 16.52 -15.91
C LEU A 220 2.96 15.46 -16.18
N VAL A 221 2.00 15.81 -17.03
CA VAL A 221 0.96 14.89 -17.53
C VAL A 221 1.01 14.81 -19.04
N THR A 222 0.45 13.76 -19.63
CA THR A 222 0.29 13.67 -21.08
C THR A 222 -0.55 14.82 -21.64
N SER A 223 -0.06 15.48 -22.69
CA SER A 223 -0.74 16.63 -23.31
C SER A 223 -1.87 16.26 -24.28
N GLY A 224 -1.94 14.99 -24.70
CA GLY A 224 -2.83 14.54 -25.78
C GLY A 224 -2.39 14.97 -27.19
N LEU A 225 -1.28 15.70 -27.33
CA LEU A 225 -0.74 16.12 -28.63
C LEU A 225 -0.34 14.89 -29.46
N GLY A 226 -0.57 14.95 -30.77
CA GLY A 226 -0.30 13.84 -31.70
C GLY A 226 -1.32 12.70 -31.64
N GLY A 227 -2.27 12.71 -30.69
CA GLY A 227 -3.38 11.76 -30.64
C GLY A 227 -3.01 10.33 -30.20
N VAL A 228 -1.73 10.06 -29.93
CA VAL A 228 -1.23 8.77 -29.44
C VAL A 228 -1.65 8.58 -27.99
N TYR A 229 -1.15 9.44 -27.10
CA TYR A 229 -1.43 9.35 -25.68
C TYR A 229 -2.75 10.04 -25.33
N PRO A 230 -3.56 9.46 -24.44
CA PRO A 230 -4.68 10.18 -23.85
C PRO A 230 -4.19 11.35 -23.00
N GLU A 231 -4.91 12.47 -22.96
CA GLU A 231 -4.51 13.64 -22.16
C GLU A 231 -4.76 13.42 -20.65
N GLY A 232 -3.87 13.96 -19.83
CA GLY A 232 -4.03 14.04 -18.37
C GLY A 232 -3.65 12.79 -17.59
N TYR A 233 -2.77 11.94 -18.14
CA TYR A 233 -2.14 10.84 -17.41
C TYR A 233 -0.81 11.29 -16.82
N PRO A 234 -0.53 11.02 -15.53
CA PRO A 234 0.76 11.35 -14.91
C PRO A 234 1.94 10.71 -15.63
N VAL A 235 3.05 11.45 -15.74
CA VAL A 235 4.30 11.00 -16.36
C VAL A 235 5.47 11.12 -15.40
N ALA A 236 5.78 12.33 -14.92
CA ALA A 236 6.96 12.58 -14.09
C ALA A 236 6.81 13.87 -13.27
N HIS A 237 7.66 14.03 -12.25
CA HIS A 237 7.84 15.28 -11.51
C HIS A 237 9.17 15.90 -11.88
N VAL A 238 9.20 17.20 -12.15
CA VAL A 238 10.45 17.91 -12.43
C VAL A 238 11.36 17.84 -11.20
N SER A 239 12.58 17.30 -11.36
CA SER A 239 13.53 17.12 -10.27
C SER A 239 14.62 18.19 -10.27
N GLU A 240 15.12 18.58 -11.44
CA GLU A 240 16.15 19.61 -11.59
C GLU A 240 15.88 20.50 -12.81
N VAL A 241 16.12 21.81 -12.67
CA VAL A 241 15.99 22.80 -13.76
C VAL A 241 17.29 23.58 -13.89
N ASP A 242 18.12 23.21 -14.86
CA ASP A 242 19.36 23.91 -15.17
C ASP A 242 19.15 24.98 -16.27
N ARG A 243 19.28 26.25 -15.85
CA ARG A 243 19.13 27.44 -16.71
C ARG A 243 20.48 28.16 -16.89
N ASP A 244 21.51 27.42 -17.28
CA ASP A 244 22.78 28.04 -17.65
C ASP A 244 22.61 29.03 -18.81
N ASN A 245 22.89 30.31 -18.56
CA ASN A 245 22.82 31.40 -19.55
C ASN A 245 23.82 31.22 -20.71
N ALA A 246 24.78 30.30 -20.60
CA ALA A 246 25.68 29.96 -21.70
C ALA A 246 25.02 29.07 -22.78
N ARG A 247 23.88 28.43 -22.46
CA ARG A 247 23.13 27.57 -23.38
C ARG A 247 21.91 28.29 -23.95
N GLU A 248 21.48 27.90 -25.15
CA GLU A 248 20.28 28.45 -25.80
C GLU A 248 18.98 27.87 -25.21
N PHE A 249 19.05 26.64 -24.69
CA PHE A 249 17.94 25.91 -24.09
C PHE A 249 18.28 25.52 -22.66
N ALA A 250 17.28 25.56 -21.79
CA ALA A 250 17.35 24.97 -20.46
C ALA A 250 17.40 23.44 -20.59
N GLN A 251 18.14 22.80 -19.68
CA GLN A 251 18.09 21.37 -19.47
C GLN A 251 17.28 21.09 -18.23
N ILE A 252 16.32 20.18 -18.34
CA ILE A 252 15.43 19.86 -17.24
C ILE A 252 15.35 18.35 -17.12
N GLU A 253 15.60 17.87 -15.90
CA GLU A 253 15.44 16.47 -15.53
C GLU A 253 14.14 16.29 -14.75
N ALA A 254 13.52 15.14 -14.92
CA ALA A 254 12.29 14.79 -14.23
C ALA A 254 12.29 13.31 -13.83
N ASP A 255 11.74 13.03 -12.65
CA ASP A 255 11.64 11.70 -12.09
C ASP A 255 10.28 11.09 -12.47
N PRO A 256 10.24 9.96 -13.18
CA PRO A 256 8.98 9.32 -13.52
C PRO A 256 8.16 8.94 -12.30
N VAL A 257 6.83 9.06 -12.41
CA VAL A 257 5.91 8.62 -11.35
C VAL A 257 5.83 7.09 -11.26
N VAL A 258 6.23 6.40 -12.34
CA VAL A 258 6.21 4.95 -12.48
C VAL A 258 7.54 4.37 -11.99
N ASP A 259 7.44 3.29 -11.21
CA ASP A 259 8.60 2.47 -10.84
C ASP A 259 8.81 1.41 -11.94
N PHE A 260 9.84 1.60 -12.76
CA PHE A 260 10.14 0.75 -13.92
C PHE A 260 10.84 -0.56 -13.55
N GLU A 261 11.42 -0.66 -12.35
CA GLU A 261 12.05 -1.90 -11.89
C GLU A 261 11.01 -2.97 -11.52
N ARG A 262 9.79 -2.54 -11.16
CA ARG A 262 8.75 -3.40 -10.59
C ARG A 262 7.46 -3.39 -11.41
N LEU A 263 7.57 -3.61 -12.71
CA LEU A 263 6.41 -3.75 -13.59
C LEU A 263 5.86 -5.17 -13.57
N ARG A 264 4.60 -5.33 -13.14
CA ARG A 264 3.89 -6.62 -13.16
C ARG A 264 2.61 -6.58 -13.98
N TYR A 265 1.72 -5.65 -13.66
CA TYR A 265 0.45 -5.47 -14.36
C TYR A 265 0.43 -4.11 -15.04
N LEU A 266 -0.01 -4.10 -16.29
CA LEU A 266 -0.11 -2.92 -17.13
C LEU A 266 -1.53 -2.80 -17.70
N LEU A 267 -1.85 -1.61 -18.16
CA LEU A 267 -3.11 -1.23 -18.76
C LEU A 267 -2.84 -0.77 -20.20
N LEU A 268 -3.39 -1.51 -21.14
CA LEU A 268 -3.49 -1.11 -22.54
C LEU A 268 -4.67 -0.15 -22.68
N ILE A 269 -4.45 0.99 -23.34
CA ILE A 269 -5.45 2.05 -23.48
C ILE A 269 -5.92 2.10 -24.93
N TRP A 270 -7.23 2.01 -25.17
CA TRP A 270 -7.81 2.21 -26.50
C TRP A 270 -8.32 3.65 -26.66
N PRO A 271 -8.15 4.25 -27.84
CA PRO A 271 -8.71 5.55 -28.16
C PRO A 271 -10.24 5.44 -28.22
N ASN A 272 -10.91 6.43 -27.63
CA ASN A 272 -12.36 6.59 -27.77
C ASN A 272 -12.73 6.96 -29.22
N ASP A 273 -13.97 6.69 -29.64
CA ASP A 273 -14.47 6.82 -31.02
C ASP A 273 -14.22 8.24 -31.59
N ALA A 274 -14.41 9.29 -30.79
CA ALA A 274 -14.13 10.68 -31.20
C ALA A 274 -12.63 10.98 -31.44
N ARG A 275 -11.72 10.17 -30.87
CA ARG A 275 -10.26 10.25 -31.10
C ARG A 275 -9.87 9.44 -32.33
N GLN A 276 -10.55 8.32 -32.60
CA GLN A 276 -10.34 7.51 -33.81
C GLN A 276 -10.57 8.35 -35.07
N GLU A 277 -11.62 9.18 -35.11
CA GLU A 277 -11.88 10.10 -36.23
C GLU A 277 -10.76 11.12 -36.46
N LYS A 278 -10.17 11.67 -35.40
CA LYS A 278 -9.03 12.61 -35.51
C LYS A 278 -7.76 11.92 -36.01
N ILE A 279 -7.45 10.72 -35.53
CA ILE A 279 -6.30 9.93 -36.00
C ILE A 279 -6.49 9.59 -37.49
N GLN A 280 -7.70 9.21 -37.89
CA GLN A 280 -8.04 8.87 -39.27
C GLN A 280 -8.00 10.08 -40.23
N GLN A 281 -8.09 11.32 -39.74
CA GLN A 281 -7.98 12.54 -40.55
C GLN A 281 -6.54 13.02 -40.75
N VAL A 282 -5.63 12.72 -39.81
CA VAL A 282 -4.21 13.11 -39.90
C VAL A 282 -3.43 12.19 -40.85
N ILE A 283 -3.75 10.90 -40.88
CA ILE A 283 -3.09 9.90 -41.74
C ILE A 283 -3.25 10.16 -43.26
N PRO A 284 -4.43 10.52 -43.82
CA PRO A 284 -4.56 10.78 -45.25
C PRO A 284 -3.85 12.06 -45.71
N ALA A 285 -3.73 13.08 -44.85
CA ALA A 285 -3.05 14.33 -45.19
C ALA A 285 -1.53 14.16 -45.40
N GLN A 286 -0.90 13.25 -44.66
CA GLN A 286 0.54 12.96 -44.82
C GLN A 286 0.86 12.13 -46.06
N GLN A 287 -0.11 11.40 -46.62
CA GLN A 287 0.08 10.62 -47.85
C GLN A 287 -0.05 11.47 -49.13
N GLU A 288 -0.83 12.55 -49.10
CA GLU A 288 -0.98 13.49 -50.23
C GLU A 288 0.21 14.46 -50.37
N GLU A 289 0.89 14.83 -49.28
CA GLU A 289 2.11 15.66 -49.34
C GLU A 289 3.32 14.90 -49.90
N LEU A 290 3.37 13.58 -49.75
CA LEU A 290 4.44 12.73 -50.29
C LEU A 290 4.23 12.37 -51.77
N THR A 291 3.03 12.52 -52.32
CA THR A 291 2.71 12.19 -53.73
C THR A 291 2.69 13.41 -54.65
N ASN A 292 2.63 14.63 -54.12
CA ASN A 292 2.61 15.87 -54.91
C ASN A 292 3.95 16.65 -54.89
N GLY A 293 5.02 16.02 -54.37
CA GLY A 293 6.36 16.61 -54.21
C GLY A 293 7.42 16.15 -55.22
N GLU A 294 7.03 15.52 -56.34
CA GLU A 294 7.91 15.18 -57.47
C GLU A 294 7.58 16.00 -58.74
#